data_AF-A0A519CSA5-F1
#
_entry.id   AF-A0A519CSA5-F1
#
_cell.length_a   1.000
_cell.length_b   1.000
_cell.length_c   1.000
_cell.angle_alpha   90.00
_cell.angle_beta   90.00
_cell.angle_gamma   90.00
#
_symmetry.space_group_name_H-M   'P 1'
#
loop_
_entity.id
_entity.type
_entity.pdbx_description
1 polymer ?
#
loop_
_entity_poly.entity_id
_entity_poly.type
_entity_poly.pdbx_seq_one_letter_code
_entity_poly.pdbx_strand_id
1 'polypeptide(L)'
;MVLELINRGASAGAFHETLENYVSVEIFSKLSAKQKQVLTCLAIFREPVKLEALAAQGLDTDELDSLVEQGLARDVDTETYDLHDLIREFLIRSLNDETRKDVHSKCSDWYRSLKPTPDVSIELIFHLTKCDCGEEAADLVVEQGREIVSQGHMELIGLIESIPLENLNISIKTKLYQLRGEVLVLLGRFIEAEEILQQTKIFAESEGLTITEAEVLSALADIALKQGNSDDALSMHRDALEKFIELDDAKGAARSYNNMGYLLRRRNDKTKALEAYGEVEKILSQSDSHELLGSQLILARAFIELGEIDRARDHALTAFEKTDGIDDVQLHARAQAVLGRYYAKVGDSDVALHHYSSALDTMGDAGDLISLVEITTLLGEVLQDAGRTEEAMEHYREALVLAEANDLRMQIGELLSRLGGVATDKQRRMEYLQRALSVFRELGAKSRMQEVQAQVHRAVMSR
;
A
#
# COMPACT_ATOMS: atom_id res chain seq x y z
N MET A 1 27.60 28.83 11.32
CA MET A 1 28.21 29.47 10.14
C MET A 1 27.69 28.94 8.80
N VAL A 2 27.86 27.65 8.43
CA VAL A 2 27.35 27.09 7.14
C VAL A 2 25.83 27.15 7.06
N LEU A 3 25.12 26.67 8.08
CA LEU A 3 23.66 26.74 8.16
C LEU A 3 23.13 28.19 8.26
N GLU A 4 23.92 29.11 8.82
CA GLU A 4 23.56 30.54 8.91
C GLU A 4 23.74 31.30 7.60
N LEU A 5 24.68 30.87 6.76
CA LEU A 5 24.87 31.41 5.40
C LEU A 5 23.78 30.92 4.45
N ILE A 6 23.33 29.67 4.61
CA ILE A 6 22.29 29.09 3.76
C ILE A 6 20.88 29.60 4.12
N ASN A 7 20.59 29.87 5.40
CA ASN A 7 19.28 30.38 5.84
C ASN A 7 18.96 31.84 5.45
N ARG A 8 19.88 32.60 4.85
CA ARG A 8 19.71 34.03 4.51
C ARG A 8 19.28 34.32 3.06
N GLY A 9 18.67 33.36 2.37
CA GLY A 9 18.42 33.44 0.92
C GLY A 9 17.75 34.73 0.41
N ALA A 10 18.28 35.28 -0.70
CA ALA A 10 17.51 35.97 -1.75
C ALA A 10 18.35 36.18 -3.04
N SER A 11 17.68 36.01 -4.19
CA SER A 11 18.05 36.19 -5.63
C SER A 11 19.00 35.19 -6.33
N ALA A 12 18.31 34.21 -6.93
CA ALA A 12 18.64 33.20 -7.93
C ALA A 12 19.71 33.54 -8.99
N GLY A 13 20.66 32.62 -9.17
CA GLY A 13 21.60 32.57 -10.30
C GLY A 13 23.05 32.72 -9.87
N ALA A 14 23.59 33.94 -9.95
CA ALA A 14 25.02 34.20 -9.74
C ALA A 14 25.49 34.04 -8.27
N PHE A 15 24.59 34.22 -7.29
CA PHE A 15 24.94 34.05 -5.87
C PHE A 15 25.03 32.57 -5.47
N HIS A 16 24.31 31.68 -6.17
CA HIS A 16 24.37 30.24 -5.91
C HIS A 16 25.67 29.64 -6.45
N GLU A 17 26.09 29.99 -7.68
CA GLU A 17 27.41 29.58 -8.19
C GLU A 17 28.57 30.09 -7.31
N THR A 18 28.45 31.30 -6.76
CA THR A 18 29.50 31.86 -5.88
C THR A 18 29.46 31.27 -4.48
N LEU A 19 28.28 30.93 -3.93
CA LEU A 19 28.16 30.23 -2.65
C LEU A 19 28.60 28.76 -2.77
N GLU A 20 28.21 28.05 -3.82
CA GLU A 20 28.66 26.68 -4.11
C GLU A 20 30.17 26.62 -4.32
N ASN A 21 30.73 27.57 -5.09
CA ASN A 21 32.18 27.69 -5.23
C ASN A 21 32.86 28.07 -3.90
N TYR A 22 32.27 28.96 -3.11
CA TYR A 22 32.80 29.32 -1.79
C TYR A 22 32.78 28.12 -0.83
N VAL A 23 31.68 27.38 -0.76
CA VAL A 23 31.55 26.17 0.08
C VAL A 23 32.53 25.09 -0.41
N SER A 24 32.65 24.88 -1.72
CA SER A 24 33.62 23.96 -2.31
C SER A 24 35.06 24.33 -1.95
N VAL A 25 35.44 25.59 -2.14
CA VAL A 25 36.83 26.06 -1.97
C VAL A 25 37.18 26.29 -0.49
N GLU A 26 36.32 26.90 0.31
CA GLU A 26 36.66 27.29 1.67
C GLU A 26 36.39 26.21 2.72
N ILE A 27 35.54 25.25 2.41
CA ILE A 27 35.11 24.20 3.35
C ILE A 27 35.55 22.83 2.84
N PHE A 28 35.01 22.38 1.71
CA PHE A 28 35.27 21.01 1.24
C PHE A 28 36.70 20.79 0.74
N SER A 29 37.36 21.80 0.15
CA SER A 29 38.74 21.65 -0.32
C SER A 29 39.73 21.35 0.82
N LYS A 30 39.43 21.85 2.03
CA LYS A 30 40.26 21.72 3.24
C LYS A 30 40.07 20.40 3.97
N LEU A 31 39.04 19.62 3.61
CA LEU A 31 38.79 18.32 4.22
C LEU A 31 39.85 17.30 3.81
N SER A 32 40.19 16.42 4.75
CA SER A 32 41.05 15.26 4.49
C SER A 32 40.39 14.31 3.48
N ALA A 33 41.19 13.45 2.84
CA ALA A 33 40.64 12.45 1.93
C ALA A 33 39.65 11.51 2.65
N LYS A 34 39.95 11.16 3.91
CA LYS A 34 39.10 10.31 4.75
C LYS A 34 37.78 10.99 5.10
N GLN A 35 37.81 12.26 5.49
CA GLN A 35 36.63 13.08 5.74
C GLN A 35 35.71 13.17 4.52
N LYS A 36 36.31 13.37 3.33
CA LYS A 36 35.55 13.38 2.07
C LYS A 36 34.88 12.04 1.80
N GLN A 37 35.56 10.92 2.05
CA GLN A 37 35.00 9.57 1.86
C GLN A 37 33.82 9.32 2.80
N VAL A 38 33.96 9.67 4.09
CA VAL A 38 32.89 9.53 5.09
C VAL A 38 31.68 10.39 4.72
N LEU A 39 31.87 11.67 4.40
CA LEU A 39 30.77 12.55 3.97
C LEU A 39 30.11 12.08 2.67
N THR A 40 30.89 11.56 1.73
CA THR A 40 30.36 11.02 0.47
C THR A 40 29.44 9.83 0.74
N CYS A 41 29.86 8.91 1.61
CA CYS A 41 29.05 7.75 1.99
C CYS A 41 27.78 8.20 2.72
N LEU A 42 27.92 9.06 3.73
CA LEU A 42 26.78 9.63 4.47
C LEU A 42 25.77 10.30 3.54
N ALA A 43 26.22 11.00 2.50
CA ALA A 43 25.35 11.69 1.54
C ALA A 43 24.51 10.74 0.67
N ILE A 44 24.96 9.50 0.46
CA ILE A 44 24.29 8.54 -0.42
C ILE A 44 23.19 7.74 0.29
N PHE A 45 23.33 7.46 1.58
CA PHE A 45 22.25 6.88 2.38
C PHE A 45 21.06 7.84 2.50
N ARG A 46 19.82 7.37 2.37
CA ARG A 46 18.64 8.23 2.55
C ARG A 46 18.25 8.43 4.01
N GLU A 47 18.51 7.42 4.82
CA GLU A 47 18.22 7.38 6.25
C GLU A 47 19.47 7.69 7.10
N PRO A 48 19.29 8.06 8.38
CA PRO A 48 20.38 8.14 9.34
C PRO A 48 21.21 6.84 9.39
N VAL A 49 22.52 6.99 9.36
CA VAL A 49 23.47 5.90 9.10
C VAL A 49 24.12 5.42 10.39
N LYS A 50 24.00 4.13 10.67
CA LYS A 50 24.71 3.48 11.78
C LYS A 50 26.21 3.42 11.52
N LEU A 51 27.01 3.59 12.58
CA LEU A 51 28.46 3.51 12.54
C LEU A 51 28.96 2.19 11.95
N GLU A 52 28.27 1.09 12.25
CA GLU A 52 28.55 -0.24 11.67
C GLU A 52 28.46 -0.26 10.14
N ALA A 53 27.52 0.48 9.55
CA ALA A 53 27.35 0.56 8.09
C ALA A 53 28.54 1.26 7.42
N LEU A 54 29.08 2.30 8.07
CA LEU A 54 30.27 3.02 7.59
C LEU A 54 31.52 2.15 7.76
N ALA A 55 31.66 1.48 8.90
CA ALA A 55 32.77 0.58 9.19
C ALA A 55 32.81 -0.63 8.24
N ALA A 56 31.64 -1.19 7.88
CA ALA A 56 31.53 -2.28 6.91
C ALA A 56 32.07 -1.90 5.52
N GLN A 57 32.05 -0.61 5.17
CA GLN A 57 32.63 -0.07 3.94
C GLN A 57 34.13 0.26 4.06
N GLY A 58 34.76 -0.03 5.20
CA GLY A 58 36.16 0.25 5.48
C GLY A 58 36.48 1.73 5.67
N LEU A 59 35.48 2.55 6.02
CA LEU A 59 35.66 3.97 6.26
C LEU A 59 36.25 4.23 7.64
N ASP A 60 37.05 5.30 7.75
CA ASP A 60 37.63 5.73 9.02
C ASP A 60 36.59 6.51 9.84
N THR A 61 35.93 5.81 10.76
CA THR A 61 34.84 6.36 11.58
C THR A 61 35.33 7.40 12.60
N ASP A 62 36.63 7.45 12.90
CA ASP A 62 37.20 8.44 13.84
C ASP A 62 37.08 9.88 13.30
N GLU A 63 36.86 10.03 11.98
CA GLU A 63 36.66 11.34 11.36
C GLU A 63 35.26 11.92 11.62
N LEU A 64 34.30 11.13 12.10
CA LEU A 64 32.92 11.56 12.34
C LEU A 64 32.83 12.67 13.39
N ASP A 65 33.55 12.53 14.51
CA ASP A 65 33.58 13.54 15.57
C ASP A 65 34.05 14.90 15.02
N SER A 66 35.12 14.88 14.23
CA SER A 66 35.64 16.09 13.59
C SER A 66 34.64 16.67 12.58
N LEU A 67 33.88 15.85 11.87
CA LEU A 67 32.87 16.30 10.89
C LEU A 67 31.64 16.91 11.58
N VAL A 68 31.25 16.36 12.73
CA VAL A 68 30.18 16.90 13.59
C VAL A 68 30.60 18.22 14.21
N GLU A 69 31.82 18.32 14.74
CA GLU A 69 32.37 19.58 15.29
C GLU A 69 32.43 20.70 14.24
N GLN A 70 32.71 20.35 12.98
CA GLN A 70 32.71 21.29 11.85
C GLN A 70 31.30 21.64 11.36
N GLY A 71 30.26 21.00 11.88
CA GLY A 71 28.86 21.17 11.49
C GLY A 71 28.54 20.63 10.09
N LEU A 72 29.35 19.68 9.61
CA LEU A 72 29.17 19.04 8.30
C LEU A 72 28.38 17.73 8.39
N ALA A 73 28.44 17.06 9.53
CA ALA A 73 27.59 15.93 9.90
C ALA A 73 26.84 16.23 11.20
N ARG A 74 25.89 15.36 11.55
CA ARG A 74 25.10 15.43 12.77
C ARG A 74 25.09 14.05 13.43
N ASP A 75 25.25 14.03 14.75
CA ASP A 75 24.94 12.89 15.58
C ASP A 75 23.44 12.89 15.89
N VAL A 76 22.77 11.79 15.55
CA VAL A 76 21.36 11.55 15.94
C VAL A 76 21.33 10.89 17.31
N ASP A 77 22.23 9.94 17.53
CA ASP A 77 22.50 9.27 18.80
C ASP A 77 23.97 8.81 18.85
N THR A 78 24.34 7.97 19.83
CA THR A 78 25.73 7.53 20.05
C THR A 78 26.34 6.75 18.89
N GLU A 79 25.53 6.12 18.04
CA GLU A 79 26.01 5.26 16.95
C GLU A 79 25.42 5.63 15.59
N THR A 80 24.59 6.67 15.51
CA THR A 80 23.85 7.03 14.30
C THR A 80 24.17 8.46 13.87
N TYR A 81 24.51 8.63 12.60
CA TYR A 81 24.96 9.89 12.01
C TYR A 81 24.14 10.25 10.77
N ASP A 82 23.93 11.53 10.55
CA ASP A 82 23.18 12.05 9.42
C ASP A 82 23.81 13.33 8.85
N LEU A 83 23.40 13.72 7.65
CA LEU A 83 23.72 15.01 7.05
C LEU A 83 22.48 15.88 6.97
N HIS A 84 22.68 17.18 7.07
CA HIS A 84 21.63 18.11 6.69
C HIS A 84 21.33 18.01 5.18
N ASP A 85 20.05 18.08 4.80
CA ASP A 85 19.59 17.97 3.41
C ASP A 85 20.37 18.87 2.43
N LEU A 86 20.70 20.10 2.83
CA LEU A 86 21.43 21.04 1.98
C LEU A 86 22.89 20.61 1.75
N ILE A 87 23.52 19.99 2.74
CA ILE A 87 24.88 19.44 2.62
C ILE A 87 24.84 18.18 1.75
N ARG A 88 23.84 17.32 1.97
CA ARG A 88 23.57 16.12 1.19
C ARG A 88 23.36 16.44 -0.30
N GLU A 89 22.47 17.37 -0.62
CA GLU A 89 22.18 17.79 -1.99
C GLU A 89 23.43 18.37 -2.69
N PHE A 90 24.18 19.23 -2.00
CA PHE A 90 25.42 19.78 -2.51
C PHE A 90 26.45 18.69 -2.82
N LEU A 91 26.67 17.76 -1.89
CA LEU A 91 27.58 16.65 -2.05
C LEU A 91 27.18 15.78 -3.25
N ILE A 92 25.92 15.33 -3.31
CA ILE A 92 25.41 14.49 -4.41
C ILE A 92 25.65 15.14 -5.78
N ARG A 93 25.41 16.45 -5.92
CA ARG A 93 25.64 17.19 -7.16
C ARG A 93 27.11 17.31 -7.55
N SER A 94 28.00 17.39 -6.56
CA SER A 94 29.44 17.51 -6.78
C SER A 94 30.13 16.18 -7.14
N LEU A 95 29.50 15.04 -6.85
CA LEU A 95 30.04 13.71 -7.14
C LEU A 95 29.92 13.38 -8.62
N ASN A 96 31.00 12.82 -9.18
CA ASN A 96 30.95 12.20 -10.49
C ASN A 96 30.17 10.87 -10.44
N ASP A 97 29.68 10.44 -11.60
CA ASP A 97 28.79 9.27 -11.70
C ASP A 97 29.49 7.96 -11.28
N GLU A 98 30.79 7.81 -11.54
CA GLU A 98 31.56 6.62 -11.18
C GLU A 98 31.65 6.44 -9.66
N THR A 99 32.00 7.52 -8.94
CA THR A 99 32.07 7.53 -7.47
C THR A 99 30.68 7.30 -6.87
N ARG A 100 29.65 7.92 -7.45
CA ARG A 100 28.27 7.75 -6.99
C ARG A 100 27.84 6.29 -7.09
N LYS A 101 28.10 5.65 -8.24
CA LYS A 101 27.79 4.23 -8.47
C LYS A 101 28.55 3.30 -7.54
N ASP A 102 29.86 3.51 -7.35
CA ASP A 102 30.69 2.72 -6.43
C ASP A 102 30.14 2.77 -4.98
N VAL A 103 29.74 3.95 -4.51
CA VAL A 103 29.20 4.10 -3.15
C VAL A 103 27.80 3.47 -3.05
N HIS A 104 26.92 3.64 -4.04
CA HIS A 104 25.64 2.92 -4.05
C HIS A 104 25.83 1.40 -4.05
N SER A 105 26.84 0.87 -4.74
CA SER A 105 27.17 -0.56 -4.72
C SER A 105 27.60 -1.02 -3.32
N LYS A 106 28.40 -0.24 -2.60
CA LYS A 106 28.80 -0.57 -1.22
C LYS A 106 27.62 -0.49 -0.24
N CYS A 107 26.72 0.47 -0.45
CA CYS A 107 25.47 0.56 0.31
C CYS A 107 24.56 -0.65 0.04
N SER A 108 24.45 -1.13 -1.21
CA SER A 108 23.66 -2.32 -1.51
C SER A 108 24.28 -3.58 -0.87
N ASP A 109 25.61 -3.72 -0.87
CA ASP A 109 26.30 -4.80 -0.14
C ASP A 109 25.97 -4.79 1.36
N TRP A 110 25.92 -3.60 1.97
CA TRP A 110 25.50 -3.45 3.37
C TRP A 110 24.07 -3.91 3.60
N TYR A 111 23.09 -3.41 2.83
CA TYR A 111 21.69 -3.79 3.00
C TYR A 111 21.45 -5.28 2.72
N ARG A 112 22.19 -5.90 1.80
CA ARG A 112 22.16 -7.36 1.60
C ARG A 112 22.60 -8.16 2.84
N SER A 113 23.46 -7.58 3.68
CA SER A 113 23.94 -8.24 4.90
C SER A 113 22.93 -8.19 6.06
N LEU A 114 21.92 -7.32 5.96
CA LEU A 114 20.88 -7.16 6.98
C LEU A 114 19.77 -8.20 6.82
N LYS A 115 18.98 -8.39 7.89
CA LYS A 115 17.77 -9.19 7.81
C LYS A 115 16.78 -8.49 6.87
N PRO A 116 16.17 -9.20 5.90
CA PRO A 116 15.19 -8.60 5.02
C PRO A 116 13.95 -8.20 5.82
N THR A 117 13.68 -6.90 5.82
CA THR A 117 12.42 -6.27 6.21
C THR A 117 11.99 -5.38 5.05
N PRO A 118 10.71 -4.97 4.94
CA PRO A 118 10.27 -4.09 3.85
C PRO A 118 11.14 -2.84 3.70
N ASP A 119 11.46 -2.15 4.80
CA ASP A 119 12.32 -0.96 4.78
C ASP A 119 13.72 -1.25 4.24
N VAL A 120 14.33 -2.36 4.68
CA VAL A 120 15.64 -2.81 4.19
C VAL A 120 15.58 -3.15 2.70
N SER A 121 14.52 -3.84 2.26
CA SER A 121 14.32 -4.20 0.86
C SER A 121 14.11 -2.96 -0.01
N ILE A 122 13.35 -1.97 0.46
CA ILE A 122 13.13 -0.70 -0.25
C ILE A 122 14.44 0.07 -0.43
N GLU A 123 15.25 0.18 0.62
CA GLU A 123 16.57 0.82 0.53
C GLU A 123 17.51 0.03 -0.39
N LEU A 124 17.51 -1.29 -0.30
CA LEU A 124 18.30 -2.15 -1.19
C LEU A 124 17.92 -1.92 -2.66
N ILE A 125 16.61 -1.97 -3.00
CA ILE A 125 16.11 -1.71 -4.34
C ILE A 125 16.55 -0.31 -4.80
N PHE A 126 16.40 0.71 -3.95
CA PHE A 126 16.86 2.06 -4.25
C PHE A 126 18.34 2.09 -4.64
N HIS A 127 19.24 1.52 -3.82
CA HIS A 127 20.67 1.53 -4.13
C HIS A 127 21.00 0.74 -5.41
N LEU A 128 20.36 -0.41 -5.63
CA LEU A 128 20.55 -1.23 -6.84
C LEU A 128 20.18 -0.47 -8.13
N THR A 129 19.10 0.33 -8.11
CA THR A 129 18.72 1.17 -9.27
C THR A 129 19.74 2.26 -9.60
N LYS A 130 20.65 2.59 -8.67
CA LYS A 130 21.64 3.65 -8.82
C LYS A 130 23.05 3.15 -9.15
N CYS A 131 23.32 1.85 -9.08
CA CYS A 131 24.65 1.26 -9.30
C CYS A 131 24.75 0.27 -10.48
N ASP A 132 23.97 0.47 -11.54
CA ASP A 132 23.91 -0.41 -12.74
C ASP A 132 23.46 -1.86 -12.45
N CYS A 133 22.84 -2.13 -11.29
CA CYS A 133 22.30 -3.43 -10.89
C CYS A 133 20.77 -3.51 -11.10
N GLY A 134 20.28 -2.97 -12.22
CA GLY A 134 18.84 -2.85 -12.49
C GLY A 134 18.11 -4.20 -12.61
N GLU A 135 18.79 -5.25 -13.07
CA GLU A 135 18.23 -6.61 -13.15
C GLU A 135 17.98 -7.21 -11.76
N GLU A 136 18.94 -7.08 -10.85
CA GLU A 136 18.79 -7.52 -9.46
C GLU A 136 17.67 -6.74 -8.74
N ALA A 137 17.58 -5.42 -8.98
CA ALA A 137 16.48 -4.60 -8.46
C ALA A 137 15.11 -5.09 -8.96
N ALA A 138 15.03 -5.44 -10.24
CA ALA A 138 13.81 -5.95 -10.86
C ALA A 138 13.38 -7.31 -10.27
N ASP A 139 14.32 -8.23 -10.10
CA ASP A 139 14.07 -9.54 -9.51
C ASP A 139 13.54 -9.40 -8.07
N LEU A 140 14.19 -8.54 -7.27
CA LEU A 140 13.79 -8.28 -5.89
C LEU A 140 12.38 -7.70 -5.79
N VAL A 141 12.03 -6.76 -6.68
CA VAL A 141 10.67 -6.22 -6.78
C VAL A 141 9.66 -7.29 -7.17
N VAL A 142 9.99 -8.15 -8.14
CA VAL A 142 9.08 -9.22 -8.58
C VAL A 142 8.84 -10.25 -7.48
N GLU A 143 9.85 -10.54 -6.66
CA GLU A 143 9.76 -11.50 -5.57
C GLU A 143 9.02 -10.93 -4.35
N GLN A 144 9.36 -9.72 -3.92
CA GLN A 144 8.92 -9.17 -2.62
C GLN A 144 7.92 -8.02 -2.75
N GLY A 145 7.76 -7.44 -3.93
CA GLY A 145 7.04 -6.19 -4.10
C GLY A 145 5.56 -6.25 -3.71
N ARG A 146 4.89 -7.38 -3.93
CA ARG A 146 3.49 -7.57 -3.48
C ARG A 146 3.38 -7.56 -1.95
N GLU A 147 4.32 -8.19 -1.26
CA GLU A 147 4.36 -8.22 0.20
C GLU A 147 4.66 -6.83 0.75
N ILE A 148 5.66 -6.14 0.21
CA ILE A 148 6.01 -4.76 0.57
C ILE A 148 4.79 -3.83 0.42
N VAL A 149 4.09 -3.90 -0.72
CA VAL A 149 2.88 -3.11 -0.98
C VAL A 149 1.74 -3.48 -0.03
N SER A 150 1.57 -4.77 0.28
CA SER A 150 0.55 -5.21 1.25
C SER A 150 0.80 -4.69 2.66
N GLN A 151 2.06 -4.35 2.99
CA GLN A 151 2.47 -3.73 4.24
C GLN A 151 2.38 -2.20 4.23
N GLY A 152 1.86 -1.60 3.16
CA GLY A 152 1.60 -0.17 3.07
C GLY A 152 2.61 0.67 2.32
N HIS A 153 3.71 0.07 1.88
CA HIS A 153 4.82 0.78 1.24
C HIS A 153 4.53 1.11 -0.23
N MET A 154 3.60 2.04 -0.46
CA MET A 154 3.18 2.47 -1.79
C MET A 154 4.28 3.24 -2.54
N GLU A 155 5.26 3.80 -1.83
CA GLU A 155 6.44 4.48 -2.37
C GLU A 155 7.28 3.59 -3.28
N LEU A 156 7.13 2.26 -3.17
CA LEU A 156 7.75 1.29 -4.06
C LEU A 156 7.48 1.61 -5.53
N ILE A 157 6.32 2.22 -5.87
CA ILE A 157 6.01 2.61 -7.24
C ILE A 157 7.10 3.49 -7.89
N GLY A 158 7.67 4.43 -7.13
CA GLY A 158 8.72 5.31 -7.64
C GLY A 158 10.01 4.56 -7.93
N LEU A 159 10.29 3.50 -7.15
CA LEU A 159 11.43 2.62 -7.41
C LEU A 159 11.20 1.76 -8.64
N ILE A 160 10.00 1.19 -8.80
CA ILE A 160 9.61 0.41 -9.99
C ILE A 160 9.77 1.26 -11.26
N GLU A 161 9.35 2.52 -11.22
CA GLU A 161 9.48 3.47 -12.34
C GLU A 161 10.93 3.86 -12.65
N SER A 162 11.84 3.71 -11.69
CA SER A 162 13.26 4.03 -11.84
C SER A 162 14.12 2.88 -12.38
N ILE A 163 13.57 1.65 -12.43
CA ILE A 163 14.30 0.47 -12.91
C ILE A 163 14.47 0.57 -14.44
N PRO A 164 15.70 0.50 -14.98
CA PRO A 164 15.94 0.51 -16.41
C PRO A 164 15.40 -0.76 -17.06
N LEU A 165 14.53 -0.61 -18.05
CA LEU A 165 13.80 -1.73 -18.66
C LEU A 165 14.48 -2.30 -19.89
N GLU A 166 15.48 -1.63 -20.48
CA GLU A 166 16.04 -1.97 -21.79
C GLU A 166 16.57 -3.41 -21.84
N ASN A 167 17.30 -3.81 -20.78
CA ASN A 167 18.03 -5.08 -20.74
C ASN A 167 17.28 -6.21 -20.02
N LEU A 168 16.12 -5.95 -19.42
CA LEU A 168 15.39 -6.97 -18.67
C LEU A 168 14.75 -8.02 -19.60
N ASN A 169 14.55 -9.23 -19.08
CA ASN A 169 13.70 -10.23 -19.73
C ASN A 169 12.26 -9.72 -19.81
N ILE A 170 11.57 -9.99 -20.91
CA ILE A 170 10.16 -9.63 -21.12
C ILE A 170 9.24 -10.13 -19.98
N SER A 171 9.47 -11.33 -19.44
CA SER A 171 8.70 -11.87 -18.31
C SER A 171 8.83 -11.01 -17.05
N ILE A 172 10.04 -10.56 -16.73
CA ILE A 172 10.30 -9.65 -15.59
C ILE A 172 9.62 -8.31 -15.85
N LYS A 173 9.77 -7.73 -17.06
CA LYS A 173 9.11 -6.46 -17.42
C LYS A 173 7.59 -6.56 -17.26
N THR A 174 6.98 -7.65 -17.72
CA THR A 174 5.53 -7.86 -17.59
C THR A 174 5.11 -7.91 -16.12
N LYS A 175 5.84 -8.62 -15.26
CA LYS A 175 5.54 -8.66 -13.82
C LYS A 175 5.76 -7.32 -13.11
N LEU A 176 6.77 -6.55 -13.50
CA LEU A 176 6.96 -5.18 -13.00
C LEU A 176 5.80 -4.27 -13.39
N TYR A 177 5.36 -4.33 -14.65
CA TYR A 177 4.20 -3.54 -15.10
C TYR A 177 2.90 -3.98 -14.44
N GLN A 178 2.72 -5.29 -14.21
CA GLN A 178 1.61 -5.82 -13.43
C GLN A 178 1.58 -5.19 -12.03
N LEU A 179 2.68 -5.31 -11.27
CA LEU A 179 2.76 -4.78 -9.92
C LEU A 179 2.56 -3.25 -9.90
N ARG A 180 3.17 -2.52 -10.84
CA ARG A 180 2.96 -1.07 -10.98
C ARG A 180 1.49 -0.73 -11.19
N GLY A 181 0.82 -1.46 -12.10
CA GLY A 181 -0.60 -1.29 -12.36
C GLY A 181 -1.44 -1.53 -11.11
N GLU A 182 -1.16 -2.59 -10.36
CA GLU A 182 -1.85 -2.91 -9.10
C GLU A 182 -1.65 -1.83 -8.03
N VAL A 183 -0.42 -1.31 -7.86
CA VAL A 183 -0.15 -0.19 -6.93
C VAL A 183 -0.91 1.06 -7.36
N LEU A 184 -0.99 1.37 -8.66
CA LEU A 184 -1.79 2.48 -9.17
C LEU A 184 -3.29 2.30 -8.89
N VAL A 185 -3.81 1.06 -8.92
CA VAL A 185 -5.20 0.77 -8.50
C VAL A 185 -5.41 1.09 -7.02
N LEU A 186 -4.45 0.75 -6.15
CA LEU A 186 -4.53 1.05 -4.72
C LEU A 186 -4.49 2.56 -4.44
N LEU A 187 -3.65 3.29 -5.17
CA LEU A 187 -3.57 4.76 -5.13
C LEU A 187 -4.77 5.46 -5.80
N GLY A 188 -5.69 4.72 -6.42
CA GLY A 188 -6.84 5.29 -7.12
C GLY A 188 -6.53 5.97 -8.45
N ARG A 189 -5.32 5.81 -8.99
CA ARG A 189 -4.88 6.33 -10.29
C ARG A 189 -5.36 5.40 -11.43
N PHE A 190 -6.68 5.25 -11.53
CA PHE A 190 -7.30 4.22 -12.38
C PHE A 190 -7.01 4.34 -13.87
N ILE A 191 -6.89 5.56 -14.40
CA ILE A 191 -6.62 5.77 -15.83
C ILE A 191 -5.23 5.22 -16.18
N GLU A 192 -4.22 5.60 -15.40
CA GLU A 192 -2.84 5.13 -15.59
C GLU A 192 -2.71 3.62 -15.32
N ALA A 193 -3.42 3.13 -14.29
CA ALA A 193 -3.48 1.71 -13.99
C ALA A 193 -4.07 0.92 -15.17
N GLU A 194 -5.18 1.38 -15.75
CA GLU A 194 -5.85 0.73 -16.88
C GLU A 194 -4.95 0.71 -18.12
N GLU A 195 -4.29 1.83 -18.44
CA GLU A 195 -3.35 1.90 -19.56
C GLU A 195 -2.21 0.88 -19.42
N ILE A 196 -1.57 0.83 -18.25
CA ILE A 196 -0.45 -0.10 -17.98
C ILE A 196 -0.93 -1.55 -17.95
N LEU A 197 -2.06 -1.84 -17.32
CA LEU A 197 -2.59 -3.20 -17.21
C LEU A 197 -3.10 -3.73 -18.56
N GLN A 198 -3.70 -2.89 -19.41
CA GLN A 198 -4.06 -3.29 -20.79
C GLN A 198 -2.82 -3.66 -21.60
N GLN A 199 -1.74 -2.87 -21.52
CA GLN A 199 -0.47 -3.22 -22.15
C GLN A 199 0.11 -4.52 -21.58
N THR A 200 0.10 -4.67 -20.25
CA THR A 200 0.58 -5.86 -19.54
C THR A 200 -0.18 -7.11 -19.97
N LYS A 201 -1.50 -7.01 -20.15
CA LYS A 201 -2.34 -8.10 -20.66
C LYS A 201 -1.88 -8.55 -22.04
N ILE A 202 -1.68 -7.61 -22.98
CA ILE A 202 -1.23 -7.92 -24.35
C ILE A 202 0.13 -8.62 -24.33
N PHE A 203 1.06 -8.16 -23.48
CA PHE A 203 2.37 -8.82 -23.33
C PHE A 203 2.27 -10.21 -22.69
N ALA A 204 1.44 -10.36 -21.66
CA ALA A 204 1.21 -11.66 -21.02
C ALA A 204 0.61 -12.67 -22.02
N GLU A 205 -0.35 -12.24 -22.85
CA GLU A 205 -0.92 -13.05 -23.92
C GLU A 205 0.13 -13.47 -24.95
N SER A 206 0.98 -12.53 -25.43
CA SER A 206 1.99 -12.84 -26.45
C SER A 206 3.08 -13.79 -25.98
N GLU A 207 3.42 -13.73 -24.69
CA GLU A 207 4.46 -14.56 -24.06
C GLU A 207 3.91 -15.87 -23.46
N GLY A 208 2.59 -16.09 -23.52
CA GLY A 208 1.96 -17.27 -22.92
C GLY A 208 2.01 -17.29 -21.38
N LEU A 209 2.06 -16.12 -20.73
CA LEU A 209 2.04 -15.96 -19.28
C LEU A 209 0.60 -16.00 -18.75
N THR A 210 -0.08 -17.15 -18.89
CA THR A 210 -1.52 -17.31 -18.63
C THR A 210 -1.93 -16.89 -17.20
N ILE A 211 -1.10 -17.18 -16.19
CA ILE A 211 -1.39 -16.80 -14.80
C ILE A 211 -1.40 -15.27 -14.64
N THR A 212 -0.39 -14.59 -15.18
CA THR A 212 -0.27 -13.13 -15.16
C THR A 212 -1.42 -12.49 -15.93
N GLU A 213 -1.81 -13.06 -17.06
CA GLU A 213 -2.96 -12.59 -17.84
C GLU A 213 -4.26 -12.65 -17.01
N ALA A 214 -4.51 -13.75 -16.31
CA ALA A 214 -5.70 -13.93 -15.47
C ALA A 214 -5.73 -12.95 -14.27
N GLU A 215 -4.57 -12.72 -13.65
CA GLU A 215 -4.44 -11.73 -12.57
C GLU A 215 -4.65 -10.30 -13.06
N VAL A 216 -4.08 -9.94 -14.21
CA VAL A 216 -4.26 -8.62 -14.83
C VAL A 216 -5.73 -8.40 -15.24
N LEU A 217 -6.40 -9.41 -15.79
CA LEU A 217 -7.84 -9.36 -16.07
C LEU A 217 -8.65 -9.10 -14.79
N SER A 218 -8.26 -9.73 -13.68
CA SER A 218 -8.92 -9.51 -12.39
C SER A 218 -8.70 -8.09 -11.86
N ALA A 219 -7.51 -7.51 -12.05
CA ALA A 219 -7.22 -6.14 -11.67
C ALA A 219 -7.98 -5.12 -12.54
N LEU A 220 -8.05 -5.34 -13.86
CA LEU A 220 -8.87 -4.53 -14.77
C LEU A 220 -10.36 -4.61 -14.41
N ALA A 221 -10.85 -5.78 -14.00
CA ALA A 221 -12.22 -5.95 -13.53
C ALA A 221 -12.51 -5.14 -12.25
N ASP A 222 -11.57 -5.08 -11.31
CA ASP A 222 -11.68 -4.24 -10.11
C ASP A 222 -11.74 -2.75 -10.46
N ILE A 223 -10.90 -2.29 -11.40
CA ILE A 223 -10.98 -0.91 -11.92
C ILE A 223 -12.36 -0.63 -12.53
N ALA A 224 -12.82 -1.51 -13.42
CA ALA A 224 -14.13 -1.38 -14.07
C ALA A 224 -15.26 -1.32 -13.04
N LEU A 225 -15.21 -2.16 -12.00
CA LEU A 225 -16.14 -2.13 -10.88
C LEU A 225 -16.11 -0.80 -10.12
N LYS A 226 -14.93 -0.31 -9.74
CA LYS A 226 -14.75 0.96 -9.01
C LYS A 226 -15.26 2.16 -9.82
N GLN A 227 -15.17 2.12 -11.14
CA GLN A 227 -15.73 3.11 -12.07
C GLN A 227 -17.25 2.95 -12.32
N GLY A 228 -17.84 1.81 -11.92
CA GLY A 228 -19.26 1.49 -12.08
C GLY A 228 -19.61 0.67 -13.33
N ASN A 229 -18.62 0.24 -14.12
CA ASN A 229 -18.77 -0.56 -15.33
C ASN A 229 -18.91 -2.05 -14.97
N SER A 230 -20.02 -2.40 -14.32
CA SER A 230 -20.21 -3.75 -13.75
C SER A 230 -20.33 -4.87 -14.79
N ASP A 231 -20.70 -4.58 -16.04
CA ASP A 231 -20.83 -5.62 -17.10
C ASP A 231 -19.45 -6.06 -17.58
N ASP A 232 -18.59 -5.08 -17.85
CA ASP A 232 -17.21 -5.30 -18.26
C ASP A 232 -16.43 -6.04 -17.16
N ALA A 233 -16.60 -5.61 -15.90
CA ALA A 233 -16.01 -6.30 -14.75
C ALA A 233 -16.43 -7.77 -14.66
N LEU A 234 -17.71 -8.07 -14.89
CA LEU A 234 -18.23 -9.44 -14.86
C LEU A 234 -17.70 -10.28 -16.02
N SER A 235 -17.53 -9.68 -17.21
CA SER A 235 -16.90 -10.36 -18.35
C SER A 235 -15.45 -10.69 -18.08
N MET A 236 -14.67 -9.71 -17.62
CA MET A 236 -13.25 -9.88 -17.31
C MET A 236 -13.00 -10.93 -16.21
N HIS A 237 -13.85 -10.98 -15.18
CA HIS A 237 -13.75 -12.04 -14.17
C HIS A 237 -14.10 -13.44 -14.72
N ARG A 238 -14.98 -13.55 -15.71
CA ARG A 238 -15.23 -14.84 -16.39
C ARG A 238 -14.02 -15.26 -17.19
N ASP A 239 -13.44 -14.35 -17.97
CA ASP A 239 -12.25 -14.63 -18.78
C ASP A 239 -11.06 -15.03 -17.87
N ALA A 240 -10.89 -14.35 -16.73
CA ALA A 240 -9.89 -14.72 -15.74
C ALA A 240 -10.19 -16.09 -15.09
N LEU A 241 -11.45 -16.37 -14.76
CA LEU A 241 -11.88 -17.65 -14.18
C LEU A 241 -11.58 -18.83 -15.11
N GLU A 242 -11.88 -18.71 -16.41
CA GLU A 242 -11.59 -19.75 -17.40
C GLU A 242 -10.09 -20.12 -17.37
N LYS A 243 -9.21 -19.12 -17.34
CA LYS A 243 -7.75 -19.31 -17.23
C LYS A 243 -7.33 -19.94 -15.91
N PHE A 244 -7.90 -19.51 -14.78
CA PHE A 244 -7.59 -20.12 -13.49
C PHE A 244 -8.03 -21.60 -13.43
N ILE A 245 -9.16 -21.94 -14.04
CA ILE A 245 -9.62 -23.34 -14.16
C ILE A 245 -8.67 -24.14 -15.05
N GLU A 246 -8.24 -23.60 -16.19
CA GLU A 246 -7.27 -24.27 -17.07
C GLU A 246 -5.92 -24.55 -16.39
N LEU A 247 -5.54 -23.71 -15.43
CA LEU A 247 -4.30 -23.83 -14.65
C LEU A 247 -4.45 -24.67 -13.38
N ASP A 248 -5.64 -25.23 -13.10
CA ASP A 248 -5.97 -25.87 -11.81
C ASP A 248 -5.70 -24.96 -10.59
N ASP A 249 -5.78 -23.64 -10.76
CA ASP A 249 -5.59 -22.65 -9.70
C ASP A 249 -6.89 -22.42 -8.92
N ALA A 250 -7.08 -23.26 -7.90
CA ALA A 250 -8.23 -23.17 -6.99
C ALA A 250 -8.35 -21.80 -6.30
N LYS A 251 -7.23 -21.15 -5.97
CA LYS A 251 -7.21 -19.85 -5.28
C LYS A 251 -7.71 -18.75 -6.20
N GLY A 252 -7.16 -18.68 -7.41
CA GLY A 252 -7.58 -17.76 -8.45
C GLY A 252 -9.05 -17.94 -8.82
N ALA A 253 -9.50 -19.19 -9.01
CA ALA A 253 -10.88 -19.51 -9.33
C ALA A 253 -11.86 -19.09 -8.21
N ALA A 254 -11.55 -19.43 -6.95
CA ALA A 254 -12.37 -19.04 -5.80
C ALA A 254 -12.51 -17.52 -5.68
N ARG A 255 -11.41 -16.79 -5.90
CA ARG A 255 -11.42 -15.31 -5.90
C ARG A 255 -12.31 -14.75 -7.01
N SER A 256 -12.21 -15.29 -8.24
CA SER A 256 -13.06 -14.86 -9.35
C SER A 256 -14.54 -15.12 -9.10
N TYR A 257 -14.90 -16.31 -8.59
CA TYR A 257 -16.29 -16.61 -8.22
C TYR A 257 -16.83 -15.67 -7.13
N ASN A 258 -16.02 -15.37 -6.09
CA ASN A 258 -16.40 -14.41 -5.06
C ASN A 258 -16.65 -13.01 -5.64
N ASN A 259 -15.78 -12.52 -6.51
CA ASN A 259 -15.94 -11.21 -7.15
C ASN A 259 -17.17 -11.17 -8.08
N MET A 260 -17.41 -12.23 -8.86
CA MET A 260 -18.62 -12.36 -9.67
C MET A 260 -19.88 -12.40 -8.80
N GLY A 261 -19.87 -13.15 -7.70
CA GLY A 261 -20.96 -13.21 -6.73
C GLY A 261 -21.25 -11.84 -6.12
N TYR A 262 -20.21 -11.06 -5.81
CA TYR A 262 -20.33 -9.70 -5.32
C TYR A 262 -21.01 -8.79 -6.35
N LEU A 263 -20.56 -8.83 -7.61
CA LEU A 263 -21.13 -8.05 -8.72
C LEU A 263 -22.61 -8.40 -8.97
N LEU A 264 -22.94 -9.69 -9.00
CA LEU A 264 -24.30 -10.18 -9.20
C LEU A 264 -25.24 -9.75 -8.07
N ARG A 265 -24.76 -9.81 -6.82
CA ARG A 265 -25.50 -9.31 -5.66
C ARG A 265 -25.74 -7.81 -5.72
N ARG A 266 -24.75 -7.00 -6.13
CA ARG A 266 -24.91 -5.54 -6.33
C ARG A 266 -25.96 -5.21 -7.40
N ARG A 267 -26.17 -6.11 -8.37
CA ARG A 267 -27.24 -6.05 -9.38
C ARG A 267 -28.58 -6.59 -8.91
N ASN A 268 -28.70 -6.98 -7.64
CA ASN A 268 -29.88 -7.61 -7.06
C ASN A 268 -30.24 -8.97 -7.70
N ASP A 269 -29.29 -9.64 -8.35
CA ASP A 269 -29.43 -11.01 -8.86
C ASP A 269 -28.96 -12.01 -7.78
N LYS A 270 -29.75 -12.13 -6.71
CA LYS A 270 -29.43 -12.97 -5.54
C LYS A 270 -29.21 -14.44 -5.93
N THR A 271 -29.99 -14.96 -6.88
CA THR A 271 -29.90 -16.37 -7.30
C THR A 271 -28.55 -16.68 -7.91
N LYS A 272 -28.11 -15.91 -8.92
CA LYS A 272 -26.80 -16.15 -9.55
C LYS A 272 -25.63 -15.85 -8.61
N ALA A 273 -25.80 -14.90 -7.69
CA ALA A 273 -24.79 -14.65 -6.66
C ALA A 273 -24.60 -15.90 -5.78
N LEU A 274 -25.68 -16.52 -5.31
CA LEU A 274 -25.63 -17.75 -4.52
C LEU A 274 -25.04 -18.94 -5.31
N GLU A 275 -25.29 -19.02 -6.62
CA GLU A 275 -24.66 -20.02 -7.49
C GLU A 275 -23.14 -19.84 -7.53
N ALA A 276 -22.65 -18.62 -7.78
CA ALA A 276 -21.21 -18.32 -7.79
C ALA A 276 -20.54 -18.63 -6.44
N TYR A 277 -21.18 -18.22 -5.33
CA TYR A 277 -20.70 -18.55 -3.98
C TYR A 277 -20.73 -20.05 -3.68
N GLY A 278 -21.69 -20.79 -4.25
CA GLY A 278 -21.73 -22.25 -4.16
C GLY A 278 -20.55 -22.94 -4.84
N GLU A 279 -20.01 -22.38 -5.93
CA GLU A 279 -18.77 -22.89 -6.54
C GLU A 279 -17.55 -22.68 -5.62
N VAL A 280 -17.51 -21.57 -4.86
CA VAL A 280 -16.46 -21.36 -3.85
C VAL A 280 -16.55 -22.41 -2.74
N GLU A 281 -17.76 -22.73 -2.27
CA GLU A 281 -17.95 -23.81 -1.29
C GLU A 281 -17.51 -25.18 -1.81
N LYS A 282 -17.75 -25.49 -3.08
CA LYS A 282 -17.26 -26.72 -3.70
C LYS A 282 -15.73 -26.77 -3.69
N ILE A 283 -15.06 -25.69 -4.09
CA ILE A 283 -13.59 -25.58 -4.05
C ILE A 283 -13.07 -25.79 -2.62
N LEU A 284 -13.68 -25.11 -1.63
CA LEU A 284 -13.32 -25.26 -0.22
C LEU A 284 -13.56 -26.68 0.32
N SER A 285 -14.58 -27.39 -0.16
CA SER A 285 -14.84 -28.78 0.27
C SER A 285 -13.83 -29.79 -0.29
N GLN A 286 -13.13 -29.43 -1.37
CA GLN A 286 -12.18 -30.31 -2.07
C GLN A 286 -10.73 -30.05 -1.68
N SER A 287 -10.45 -28.96 -0.93
CA SER A 287 -9.11 -28.54 -0.55
C SER A 287 -9.10 -27.95 0.86
N ASP A 288 -8.17 -28.41 1.69
CA ASP A 288 -7.94 -27.87 3.03
C ASP A 288 -6.78 -26.85 3.06
N SER A 289 -6.43 -26.28 1.91
CA SER A 289 -5.32 -25.33 1.80
C SER A 289 -5.60 -24.03 2.54
N HIS A 290 -4.62 -23.60 3.36
CA HIS A 290 -4.65 -22.30 4.04
C HIS A 290 -4.73 -21.12 3.04
N GLU A 291 -4.29 -21.31 1.79
CA GLU A 291 -4.36 -20.28 0.75
C GLU A 291 -5.80 -19.90 0.36
N LEU A 292 -6.78 -20.75 0.67
CA LEU A 292 -8.20 -20.52 0.39
C LEU A 292 -8.93 -19.77 1.52
N LEU A 293 -8.30 -19.61 2.69
CA LEU A 293 -8.92 -18.97 3.86
C LEU A 293 -9.36 -17.53 3.55
N GLY A 294 -8.57 -16.77 2.79
CA GLY A 294 -8.96 -15.43 2.33
C GLY A 294 -10.26 -15.45 1.51
N SER A 295 -10.42 -16.42 0.61
CA SER A 295 -11.65 -16.61 -0.16
C SER A 295 -12.83 -17.08 0.71
N GLN A 296 -12.57 -17.90 1.73
CA GLN A 296 -13.57 -18.32 2.71
C GLN A 296 -14.10 -17.16 3.56
N LEU A 297 -13.22 -16.23 3.95
CA LEU A 297 -13.61 -15.01 4.67
C LEU A 297 -14.52 -14.11 3.83
N ILE A 298 -14.19 -13.92 2.55
CA ILE A 298 -15.04 -13.16 1.60
C ILE A 298 -16.41 -13.83 1.44
N LEU A 299 -16.43 -15.15 1.34
CA LEU A 299 -17.66 -15.94 1.23
C LEU A 299 -18.54 -15.78 2.48
N ALA A 300 -17.96 -15.92 3.68
CA ALA A 300 -18.67 -15.69 4.93
C ALA A 300 -19.28 -14.28 4.99
N ARG A 301 -18.48 -13.26 4.62
CA ARG A 301 -18.91 -11.87 4.53
C ARG A 301 -20.11 -11.69 3.59
N ALA A 302 -20.09 -12.37 2.44
CA ALA A 302 -21.18 -12.32 1.47
C ALA A 302 -22.47 -12.98 2.00
N PHE A 303 -22.37 -14.12 2.70
CA PHE A 303 -23.53 -14.76 3.31
C PHE A 303 -24.17 -13.94 4.43
N ILE A 304 -23.39 -13.24 5.25
CA ILE A 304 -23.89 -12.27 6.24
C ILE A 304 -24.79 -11.23 5.54
N GLU A 305 -24.36 -10.71 4.39
CA GLU A 305 -25.08 -9.68 3.66
C GLU A 305 -26.33 -10.20 2.94
N LEU A 306 -26.30 -11.46 2.49
CA LEU A 306 -27.44 -12.13 1.85
C LEU A 306 -28.47 -12.65 2.85
N GLY A 307 -28.15 -12.63 4.16
CA GLY A 307 -28.99 -13.17 5.23
C GLY A 307 -28.92 -14.70 5.36
N GLU A 308 -27.93 -15.35 4.76
CA GLU A 308 -27.70 -16.79 4.88
C GLU A 308 -26.92 -17.06 6.19
N ILE A 309 -27.57 -16.79 7.33
CA ILE A 309 -26.92 -16.67 8.65
C ILE A 309 -26.22 -17.96 9.08
N ASP A 310 -26.80 -19.13 8.83
CA ASP A 310 -26.19 -20.42 9.23
C ASP A 310 -24.91 -20.69 8.43
N ARG A 311 -24.94 -20.52 7.10
CA ARG A 311 -23.74 -20.67 6.25
C ARG A 311 -22.67 -19.63 6.58
N ALA A 312 -23.09 -18.39 6.85
CA ALA A 312 -22.18 -17.33 7.30
C ALA A 312 -21.45 -17.71 8.58
N ARG A 313 -22.18 -18.25 9.56
CA ARG A 313 -21.62 -18.70 10.84
C ARG A 313 -20.59 -19.80 10.63
N ASP A 314 -20.93 -20.83 9.87
CA ASP A 314 -20.06 -21.99 9.67
C ASP A 314 -18.73 -21.57 9.02
N HIS A 315 -18.78 -20.77 7.96
CA HIS A 315 -17.57 -20.30 7.28
C HIS A 315 -16.75 -19.32 8.12
N ALA A 316 -17.42 -18.41 8.86
CA ALA A 316 -16.72 -17.44 9.71
C ALA A 316 -16.00 -18.13 10.88
N LEU A 317 -16.66 -19.08 11.57
CA LEU A 317 -16.06 -19.84 12.66
C LEU A 317 -14.93 -20.75 12.17
N THR A 318 -15.16 -21.48 11.08
CA THR A 318 -14.13 -22.37 10.51
C THR A 318 -12.89 -21.58 10.11
N ALA A 319 -13.05 -20.43 9.45
CA ALA A 319 -11.91 -19.60 9.07
C ALA A 319 -11.19 -19.00 10.28
N PHE A 320 -11.92 -18.57 11.31
CA PHE A 320 -11.31 -18.10 12.57
C PHE A 320 -10.49 -19.21 13.25
N GLU A 321 -11.03 -20.41 13.38
CA GLU A 321 -10.32 -21.56 13.98
C GLU A 321 -9.09 -21.96 13.17
N LYS A 322 -9.18 -21.97 11.85
CA LYS A 322 -8.05 -22.33 10.97
C LYS A 322 -6.97 -21.26 10.86
N THR A 323 -7.30 -20.02 11.18
CA THR A 323 -6.32 -18.92 11.23
C THR A 323 -5.73 -18.75 12.62
N ASP A 324 -6.22 -19.48 13.62
CA ASP A 324 -5.58 -19.49 14.94
C ASP A 324 -4.27 -20.28 14.87
N GLY A 325 -3.17 -19.66 15.29
CA GLY A 325 -1.84 -20.27 15.31
C GLY A 325 -1.11 -20.37 13.96
N ILE A 326 -1.62 -19.76 12.89
CA ILE A 326 -0.83 -19.54 11.65
C ILE A 326 0.03 -18.28 11.80
N ASP A 327 1.18 -18.23 11.11
CA ASP A 327 2.09 -17.07 11.15
C ASP A 327 1.50 -15.81 10.48
N ASP A 328 0.39 -15.93 9.75
CA ASP A 328 -0.33 -14.81 9.12
C ASP A 328 -1.33 -14.16 10.11
N VAL A 329 -0.78 -13.30 10.96
CA VAL A 329 -1.50 -12.54 11.99
C VAL A 329 -2.59 -11.65 11.37
N GLN A 330 -2.35 -11.09 10.18
CA GLN A 330 -3.29 -10.22 9.46
C GLN A 330 -4.50 -11.00 8.98
N LEU A 331 -4.33 -12.24 8.50
CA LEU A 331 -5.43 -13.12 8.15
C LEU A 331 -6.27 -13.52 9.37
N HIS A 332 -5.64 -13.78 10.52
CA HIS A 332 -6.37 -14.05 11.76
C HIS A 332 -7.21 -12.85 12.22
N ALA A 333 -6.64 -11.64 12.22
CA ALA A 333 -7.38 -10.42 12.54
C ALA A 333 -8.58 -10.19 11.60
N ARG A 334 -8.41 -10.44 10.29
CA ARG A 334 -9.54 -10.39 9.34
C ARG A 334 -10.61 -11.42 9.65
N ALA A 335 -10.24 -12.63 10.08
CA ALA A 335 -11.20 -13.65 10.49
C ALA A 335 -11.99 -13.23 11.74
N GLN A 336 -11.32 -12.66 12.74
CA GLN A 336 -11.95 -12.05 13.91
C GLN A 336 -12.93 -10.95 13.51
N ALA A 337 -12.55 -10.06 12.58
CA ALA A 337 -13.43 -9.00 12.09
C ALA A 337 -14.67 -9.54 11.35
N VAL A 338 -14.55 -10.63 10.60
CA VAL A 338 -15.70 -11.31 9.97
C VAL A 338 -16.64 -11.91 11.02
N LEU A 339 -16.10 -12.50 12.09
CA LEU A 339 -16.92 -12.94 13.24
C LEU A 339 -17.60 -11.77 13.94
N GLY A 340 -16.89 -10.67 14.18
CA GLY A 340 -17.47 -9.45 14.73
C GLY A 340 -18.65 -8.97 13.89
N ARG A 341 -18.50 -9.01 12.55
CA ARG A 341 -19.58 -8.66 11.62
C ARG A 341 -20.76 -9.62 11.68
N TYR A 342 -20.50 -10.91 11.85
CA TYR A 342 -21.54 -11.91 12.04
C TYR A 342 -22.35 -11.62 13.31
N TYR A 343 -21.68 -11.40 14.44
CA TYR A 343 -22.33 -11.10 15.72
C TYR A 343 -23.13 -9.79 15.68
N ALA A 344 -22.60 -8.76 15.02
CA ALA A 344 -23.34 -7.53 14.78
C ALA A 344 -24.63 -7.79 13.98
N LYS A 345 -24.56 -8.64 12.95
CA LYS A 345 -25.72 -8.97 12.11
C LYS A 345 -26.82 -9.72 12.85
N VAL A 346 -26.45 -10.59 13.81
CA VAL A 346 -27.43 -11.33 14.64
C VAL A 346 -27.89 -10.54 15.87
N GLY A 347 -27.40 -9.31 16.05
CA GLY A 347 -27.84 -8.38 17.09
C GLY A 347 -27.07 -8.49 18.41
N ASP A 348 -25.92 -9.19 18.42
CA ASP A 348 -25.06 -9.30 19.59
C ASP A 348 -23.91 -8.27 19.49
N SER A 349 -24.24 -7.01 19.77
CA SER A 349 -23.30 -5.90 19.65
C SER A 349 -22.11 -6.01 20.60
N ASP A 350 -22.28 -6.55 21.81
CA ASP A 350 -21.19 -6.66 22.78
C ASP A 350 -20.13 -7.67 22.32
N VAL A 351 -20.56 -8.83 21.79
CA VAL A 351 -19.65 -9.82 21.21
C VAL A 351 -19.01 -9.30 19.92
N ALA A 352 -19.76 -8.56 19.11
CA ALA A 352 -19.22 -7.91 17.92
C ALA A 352 -18.07 -6.96 18.25
N LEU A 353 -18.28 -6.06 19.23
CA LEU A 353 -17.26 -5.13 19.69
C LEU A 353 -16.02 -5.86 20.22
N HIS A 354 -16.20 -6.94 20.99
CA HIS A 354 -15.08 -7.74 21.49
C HIS A 354 -14.21 -8.31 20.34
N HIS A 355 -14.83 -8.85 19.30
CA HIS A 355 -14.10 -9.38 18.15
C HIS A 355 -13.39 -8.30 17.33
N TYR A 356 -14.01 -7.13 17.15
CA TYR A 356 -13.36 -6.02 16.45
C TYR A 356 -12.19 -5.44 17.25
N SER A 357 -12.32 -5.25 18.56
CA SER A 357 -11.20 -4.82 19.41
C SER A 357 -10.07 -5.84 19.40
N SER A 358 -10.39 -7.14 19.53
CA SER A 358 -9.38 -8.21 19.43
C SER A 358 -8.66 -8.21 18.08
N ALA A 359 -9.37 -7.93 16.98
CA ALA A 359 -8.79 -7.81 15.65
C ALA A 359 -7.80 -6.65 15.54
N LEU A 360 -8.14 -5.49 16.11
CA LEU A 360 -7.24 -4.33 16.15
C LEU A 360 -6.01 -4.61 17.05
N ASP A 361 -6.21 -5.21 18.22
CA ASP A 361 -5.12 -5.59 19.13
C ASP A 361 -4.17 -6.60 18.47
N THR A 362 -4.72 -7.54 17.69
CA THR A 362 -3.95 -8.55 16.96
C THR A 362 -3.12 -7.92 15.83
N MET A 363 -3.66 -6.93 15.12
CA MET A 363 -2.91 -6.21 14.07
C MET A 363 -1.82 -5.30 14.65
N GLY A 364 -2.01 -4.76 15.86
CA GLY A 364 -1.07 -3.82 16.47
C GLY A 364 -0.77 -2.63 15.55
N ASP A 365 0.49 -2.21 15.51
CA ASP A 365 0.97 -1.11 14.65
C ASP A 365 1.36 -1.57 13.23
N ALA A 366 1.14 -2.83 12.84
CA ALA A 366 1.84 -3.43 11.68
C ALA A 366 0.97 -3.88 10.48
N GLY A 367 1.47 -3.53 9.29
CA GLY A 367 1.32 -4.24 8.01
C GLY A 367 0.14 -3.81 7.14
N ASP A 368 -1.00 -4.46 7.29
CA ASP A 368 -2.11 -4.30 6.34
C ASP A 368 -2.97 -3.07 6.68
N LEU A 369 -2.49 -1.89 6.25
CA LEU A 369 -3.17 -0.60 6.46
C LEU A 369 -4.60 -0.59 5.94
N ILE A 370 -4.88 -1.29 4.83
CA ILE A 370 -6.23 -1.33 4.25
C ILE A 370 -7.16 -2.08 5.20
N SER A 371 -6.75 -3.27 5.65
CA SER A 371 -7.52 -4.03 6.64
C SER A 371 -7.67 -3.27 7.95
N LEU A 372 -6.65 -2.54 8.39
CA LEU A 372 -6.72 -1.74 9.62
C LEU A 372 -7.79 -0.65 9.52
N VAL A 373 -7.80 0.08 8.40
CA VAL A 373 -8.80 1.11 8.10
C VAL A 373 -10.20 0.48 7.99
N GLU A 374 -10.33 -0.67 7.33
CA GLU A 374 -11.61 -1.37 7.18
C GLU A 374 -12.16 -1.86 8.53
N ILE A 375 -11.34 -2.47 9.38
CA ILE A 375 -11.74 -3.00 10.69
C ILE A 375 -12.13 -1.84 11.62
N THR A 376 -11.34 -0.77 11.64
CA THR A 376 -11.66 0.44 12.42
C THR A 376 -12.98 1.07 11.96
N THR A 377 -13.23 1.06 10.65
CA THR A 377 -14.52 1.52 10.09
C THR A 377 -15.68 0.64 10.56
N LEU A 378 -15.53 -0.68 10.50
CA LEU A 378 -16.57 -1.63 10.93
C LEU A 378 -16.87 -1.53 12.44
N LEU A 379 -15.85 -1.28 13.26
CA LEU A 379 -16.02 -0.99 14.69
C LEU A 379 -16.90 0.26 14.89
N GLY A 380 -16.61 1.34 14.15
CA GLY A 380 -17.43 2.54 14.15
C GLY A 380 -18.89 2.28 13.73
N GLU A 381 -19.10 1.42 12.72
CA GLU A 381 -20.46 1.03 12.29
C GLU A 381 -21.24 0.32 13.40
N VAL A 382 -20.62 -0.64 14.09
CA VAL A 382 -21.28 -1.36 15.19
C VAL A 382 -21.58 -0.46 16.37
N LEU A 383 -20.67 0.45 16.71
CA LEU A 383 -20.90 1.44 17.76
C LEU A 383 -22.07 2.36 17.40
N GLN A 384 -22.14 2.79 16.14
CA GLN A 384 -23.26 3.58 15.64
C GLN A 384 -24.59 2.82 15.77
N ASP A 385 -24.64 1.56 15.34
CA ASP A 385 -25.83 0.71 15.42
C ASP A 385 -26.25 0.45 16.88
N ALA A 386 -25.28 0.38 17.80
CA ALA A 386 -25.50 0.30 19.24
C ALA A 386 -25.90 1.66 19.89
N GLY A 387 -26.01 2.73 19.10
CA GLY A 387 -26.37 4.08 19.58
C GLY A 387 -25.22 4.87 20.23
N ARG A 388 -23.99 4.35 20.18
CA ARG A 388 -22.75 4.98 20.69
C ARG A 388 -22.13 5.89 19.62
N THR A 389 -22.92 6.88 19.20
CA THR A 389 -22.61 7.74 18.04
C THR A 389 -21.31 8.53 18.14
N GLU A 390 -20.97 9.06 19.32
CA GLU A 390 -19.73 9.84 19.48
C GLU A 390 -18.48 8.95 19.35
N GLU A 391 -18.51 7.77 19.95
CA GLU A 391 -17.41 6.79 19.85
C GLU A 391 -17.26 6.27 18.41
N ALA A 392 -18.38 6.06 17.71
CA ALA A 392 -18.35 5.75 16.28
C ALA A 392 -17.66 6.84 15.45
N MET A 393 -17.96 8.11 15.75
CA MET A 393 -17.32 9.25 15.09
C MET A 393 -15.83 9.37 15.41
N GLU A 394 -15.38 8.96 16.59
CA GLU A 394 -13.96 8.91 16.95
C GLU A 394 -13.23 7.89 16.06
N HIS A 395 -13.70 6.65 16.01
CA HIS A 395 -13.09 5.61 15.16
C HIS A 395 -13.13 5.93 13.67
N TYR A 396 -14.22 6.51 13.16
CA TYR A 396 -14.25 6.98 11.77
C TYR A 396 -13.21 8.07 11.48
N ARG A 397 -12.89 8.95 12.44
CA ARG A 397 -11.84 9.96 12.28
C ARG A 397 -10.45 9.35 12.36
N GLU A 398 -10.22 8.42 13.27
CA GLU A 398 -8.96 7.67 13.37
C GLU A 398 -8.65 6.95 12.05
N ALA A 399 -9.63 6.21 11.52
CA ALA A 399 -9.52 5.55 10.22
C ALA A 399 -9.28 6.55 9.08
N LEU A 400 -9.89 7.75 9.14
CA LEU A 400 -9.70 8.78 8.11
C LEU A 400 -8.28 9.34 8.14
N VAL A 401 -7.71 9.60 9.32
CA VAL A 401 -6.33 10.06 9.47
C VAL A 401 -5.35 9.03 8.89
N LEU A 402 -5.55 7.75 9.22
CA LEU A 402 -4.76 6.64 8.67
C LEU A 402 -4.87 6.57 7.15
N ALA A 403 -6.08 6.68 6.60
CA ALA A 403 -6.32 6.65 5.16
C ALA A 403 -5.72 7.87 4.44
N GLU A 404 -5.81 9.07 5.02
CA GLU A 404 -5.22 10.31 4.46
C GLU A 404 -3.68 10.27 4.48
N ALA A 405 -3.07 9.76 5.55
CA ALA A 405 -1.62 9.65 5.66
C ALA A 405 -1.01 8.71 4.61
N ASN A 406 -1.79 7.75 4.09
CA ASN A 406 -1.35 6.72 3.16
C ASN A 406 -2.00 6.82 1.77
N ASP A 407 -2.65 7.95 1.47
CA ASP A 407 -3.33 8.24 0.20
C ASP A 407 -4.32 7.14 -0.26
N LEU A 408 -5.04 6.52 0.69
CA LEU A 408 -6.05 5.50 0.43
C LEU A 408 -7.35 6.15 -0.06
N ARG A 409 -7.32 6.72 -1.27
CA ARG A 409 -8.34 7.61 -1.84
C ARG A 409 -9.76 7.05 -1.79
N MET A 410 -9.94 5.76 -2.07
CA MET A 410 -11.27 5.13 -2.03
C MET A 410 -11.82 5.11 -0.59
N GLN A 411 -11.00 4.69 0.37
CA GLN A 411 -11.33 4.63 1.79
C GLN A 411 -11.61 6.02 2.37
N ILE A 412 -10.82 7.04 1.98
CA ILE A 412 -11.07 8.45 2.34
C ILE A 412 -12.49 8.86 1.95
N GLY A 413 -12.90 8.59 0.71
CA GLY A 413 -14.26 8.91 0.23
C GLY A 413 -15.36 8.20 1.01
N GLU A 414 -15.15 6.91 1.33
CA GLU A 414 -16.11 6.12 2.11
C GLU A 414 -16.24 6.60 3.56
N LEU A 415 -15.13 6.87 4.23
CA LEU A 415 -15.09 7.38 5.60
C LEU A 415 -15.71 8.76 5.72
N LEU A 416 -15.40 9.67 4.79
CA LEU A 416 -16.05 10.99 4.72
C LEU A 416 -17.56 10.86 4.52
N SER A 417 -18.02 9.90 3.72
CA SER A 417 -19.45 9.65 3.54
C SER A 417 -20.11 9.17 4.83
N ARG A 418 -19.45 8.28 5.59
CA ARG A 418 -19.93 7.80 6.89
C ARG A 418 -19.98 8.91 7.93
N LEU A 419 -18.89 9.67 8.07
CA LEU A 419 -18.82 10.86 8.94
C LEU A 419 -19.93 11.86 8.59
N GLY A 420 -20.19 12.08 7.30
CA GLY A 420 -21.31 12.90 6.84
C GLY A 420 -22.68 12.33 7.22
N GLY A 421 -22.87 11.02 7.11
CA GLY A 421 -24.10 10.34 7.52
C GLY A 421 -24.39 10.44 9.02
N VAL A 422 -23.34 10.44 9.85
CA VAL A 422 -23.45 10.44 11.31
C VAL A 422 -23.42 11.83 11.94
N ALA A 423 -22.74 12.79 11.30
CA ALA A 423 -22.59 14.15 11.84
C ALA A 423 -23.93 14.80 12.15
N THR A 424 -24.09 15.24 13.41
CA THR A 424 -25.30 15.91 13.92
C THR A 424 -25.37 17.37 13.47
N ASP A 425 -24.22 18.05 13.45
CA ASP A 425 -24.09 19.41 12.94
C ASP A 425 -24.23 19.45 11.40
N LYS A 426 -25.14 20.31 10.93
CA LYS A 426 -25.45 20.46 9.50
C LYS A 426 -24.26 20.97 8.71
N GLN A 427 -23.45 21.86 9.29
CA GLN A 427 -22.29 22.42 8.60
C GLN A 427 -21.22 21.34 8.40
N ARG A 428 -20.81 20.65 9.47
CA ARG A 428 -19.86 19.52 9.40
C ARG A 428 -20.34 18.40 8.50
N ARG A 429 -21.63 18.03 8.58
CA ARG A 429 -22.25 17.06 7.67
C ARG A 429 -22.02 17.43 6.22
N MET A 430 -22.35 18.67 5.84
CA MET A 430 -22.22 19.12 4.45
C MET A 430 -20.76 19.16 4.02
N GLU A 431 -19.85 19.58 4.89
CA GLU A 431 -18.41 19.58 4.64
C GLU A 431 -17.90 18.17 4.30
N TYR A 432 -18.20 17.18 5.14
CA TYR A 432 -17.79 15.79 4.90
C TYR A 432 -18.35 15.24 3.59
N LEU A 433 -19.64 15.42 3.32
CA LEU A 433 -20.27 14.92 2.10
C LEU A 433 -19.73 15.62 0.84
N GLN A 434 -19.40 16.91 0.90
CA GLN A 434 -18.79 17.62 -0.22
C GLN A 434 -17.36 17.13 -0.50
N ARG A 435 -16.57 16.90 0.55
CA ARG A 435 -15.23 16.31 0.43
C ARG A 435 -15.32 14.91 -0.19
N ALA A 436 -16.23 14.06 0.28
CA ALA A 436 -16.47 12.73 -0.29
C ALA A 436 -16.83 12.80 -1.78
N LEU A 437 -17.70 13.73 -2.18
CA LEU A 437 -18.04 13.94 -3.60
C LEU A 437 -16.87 14.40 -4.45
N SER A 438 -15.95 15.21 -3.91
CA SER A 438 -14.73 15.60 -4.63
C SER A 438 -13.85 14.39 -4.88
N VAL A 439 -13.57 13.62 -3.83
CA VAL A 439 -12.74 12.42 -3.89
C VAL A 439 -13.30 11.41 -4.89
N PHE A 440 -14.60 11.08 -4.80
CA PHE A 440 -15.20 10.13 -5.74
C PHE A 440 -15.30 10.68 -7.17
N ARG A 441 -15.38 12.00 -7.37
CA ARG A 441 -15.32 12.59 -8.72
C ARG A 441 -13.94 12.45 -9.32
N GLU A 442 -12.89 12.72 -8.55
CA GLU A 442 -11.50 12.57 -8.97
C GLU A 442 -11.18 11.11 -9.31
N LEU A 443 -11.76 10.17 -8.57
CA LEU A 443 -11.67 8.73 -8.83
C LEU A 443 -12.56 8.24 -9.99
N GLY A 444 -13.47 9.06 -10.52
CA GLY A 444 -14.47 8.61 -11.49
C GLY A 444 -15.45 7.56 -10.92
N ALA A 445 -15.60 7.46 -9.60
CA ALA A 445 -16.42 6.47 -8.90
C ALA A 445 -17.91 6.83 -8.92
N LYS A 446 -18.53 6.75 -10.11
CA LYS A 446 -19.90 7.24 -10.38
C LYS A 446 -20.97 6.67 -9.43
N SER A 447 -20.92 5.37 -9.13
CA SER A 447 -21.89 4.73 -8.20
C SER A 447 -21.79 5.34 -6.80
N ARG A 448 -20.57 5.52 -6.29
CA ARG A 448 -20.34 6.11 -4.97
C ARG A 448 -20.78 7.56 -4.93
N MET A 449 -20.51 8.33 -5.99
CA MET A 449 -21.00 9.70 -6.10
C MET A 449 -22.52 9.79 -6.00
N GLN A 450 -23.26 8.89 -6.65
CA GLN A 450 -24.73 8.85 -6.57
C GLN A 450 -25.23 8.55 -5.15
N GLU A 451 -24.59 7.61 -4.46
CA GLU A 451 -24.88 7.27 -3.06
C GLU A 451 -24.71 8.52 -2.16
N VAL A 452 -23.60 9.24 -2.31
CA VAL A 452 -23.32 10.46 -1.52
C VAL A 452 -24.26 11.61 -1.92
N GLN A 453 -24.58 11.77 -3.21
CA GLN A 453 -25.57 12.76 -3.66
C GLN A 453 -26.94 12.53 -3.02
N ALA A 454 -27.37 11.28 -2.87
CA ALA A 454 -28.60 10.94 -2.17
C ALA A 454 -28.54 11.30 -0.67
N GLN A 455 -27.37 11.17 -0.02
CA GLN A 455 -27.16 11.64 1.35
C GLN A 455 -27.23 13.18 1.45
N VAL A 456 -26.58 13.89 0.53
CA VAL A 456 -26.65 15.36 0.45
C VAL A 456 -28.10 15.82 0.28
N HIS A 457 -28.85 15.21 -0.64
CA HIS A 457 -30.25 15.54 -0.86
C HIS A 457 -31.09 15.34 0.41
N ARG A 458 -30.93 14.20 1.10
CA ARG A 458 -31.60 13.94 2.38
C ARG A 458 -31.25 15.00 3.44
N ALA A 459 -29.97 15.34 3.57
CA ALA A 459 -29.48 16.35 4.52
C ALA A 459 -30.01 17.77 4.26
N VAL A 460 -30.28 18.11 3.00
CA VAL A 460 -30.86 19.42 2.62
C VAL A 460 -32.37 19.44 2.84
N MET A 461 -33.05 18.32 2.58
CA MET A 461 -34.51 18.19 2.64
C MET A 461 -35.07 17.92 4.04
N SER A 462 -34.26 17.43 4.98
CA SER A 462 -34.66 17.18 6.38
C SER A 462 -34.83 18.47 7.21
N ARG A 463 -35.60 19.43 6.69
CA ARG A 463 -35.94 20.69 7.36
C ARG A 463 -36.99 20.53 8.44
#